data_AF-A0A2K9P5G6-F1
#
_entry.id   AF-A0A2K9P5G6-F1
#
_cell.length_a   1.000
_cell.length_b   1.000
_cell.length_c   1.000
_cell.angle_alpha   90.00
_cell.angle_beta   90.00
_cell.angle_gamma   90.00
#
_symmetry.space_group_name_H-M   'P 1'
#
loop_
_entity.id
_entity.type
_entity.pdbx_description
1 polymer ?
#
loop_
_entity_poly.entity_id
_entity_poly.type
_entity_poly.pdbx_seq_one_letter_code
_entity_poly.pdbx_strand_id
1 'polypeptide(L)'
;MKKSFKLLIIINIISVMIASILTLQIFATPNYQSFENKTGSIVEEINITYVLKNATYITSMVGDKNGIIAYVRDLNTNKQIDNSRYIYIDYNGNVTECKFFDDLSSDYFKYPSVFCEGIARIKKGNKQGYINEKYEWIANLDYYSISNFSNGYGAVKKVNGKSYLLNINGEVCMEADDFYYNGSDTNYSGTAFQNGYAAYSKNEEFFYLDENLNSTKIMLDDEFNFNDGKFMFNGGTLAYMYPEIVDGNYTHKQIYCVFGHDGKEKYRYIVDLPELEPVNSYDYINILANGNVVFETPDDFNDNFCKSKVSLVTNNGEVLAENREFDRYDGMNFVSIGDKVCYVGNFYDSHLKKLDSISLKGEYFDTNDGSVVGGLEIIENKELNEITINKLVIVRDVKTEIAPNIKLVDPDKVNLKQNIPKNIMVFINKKQLNFDVPPITENDRTLVPMRAIFEALGAEVEWENETQTATATKDEITVSVTIDSNRMLKNGEEIKLDVPARLVGDSRTLVPLRAISEAFGCRVEWDEKLQRVDIYTN
;
A
#
# COMPACT_ATOMS: atom_id res chain seq x y z
N MET A 1 -46.59 -46.45 -45.06
CA MET A 1 -46.59 -45.53 -43.89
C MET A 1 -45.41 -45.71 -42.94
N LYS A 2 -45.02 -46.92 -42.48
CA LYS A 2 -43.90 -47.08 -41.51
C LYS A 2 -42.48 -46.81 -42.06
N LYS A 3 -42.21 -46.99 -43.37
CA LYS A 3 -40.88 -46.68 -43.97
C LYS A 3 -40.64 -45.17 -44.15
N SER A 4 -41.68 -44.41 -44.47
CA SER A 4 -41.60 -42.95 -44.67
C SER A 4 -41.36 -42.19 -43.37
N PHE A 5 -41.85 -42.72 -42.24
CA PHE A 5 -41.65 -42.11 -40.92
C PHE A 5 -40.21 -42.29 -40.40
N LYS A 6 -39.57 -43.43 -40.68
CA LYS A 6 -38.15 -43.65 -40.36
C LYS A 6 -37.20 -42.76 -41.17
N LEU A 7 -37.54 -42.49 -42.44
CA LEU A 7 -36.74 -41.61 -43.30
C LEU A 7 -36.86 -40.14 -42.85
N LEU A 8 -38.05 -39.70 -42.44
CA LEU A 8 -38.28 -38.33 -41.94
C LEU A 8 -37.56 -38.07 -40.60
N ILE A 9 -37.49 -39.08 -39.71
CA ILE A 9 -36.76 -38.98 -38.44
C ILE A 9 -35.24 -38.93 -38.68
N ILE A 10 -34.71 -39.73 -39.62
CA ILE A 10 -33.27 -39.71 -39.95
C ILE A 10 -32.87 -38.39 -40.63
N ILE A 11 -33.71 -37.84 -41.50
CA ILE A 11 -33.47 -36.52 -42.13
C ILE A 11 -33.52 -35.39 -41.10
N ASN A 12 -34.44 -35.44 -40.12
CA ASN A 12 -34.46 -34.44 -39.04
C ASN A 12 -33.24 -34.54 -38.12
N ILE A 13 -32.80 -35.76 -37.76
CA ILE A 13 -31.59 -35.95 -36.93
C ILE A 13 -30.34 -35.51 -37.67
N ILE A 14 -30.23 -35.78 -38.97
CA ILE A 14 -29.12 -35.28 -39.81
C ILE A 14 -29.21 -33.76 -39.99
N SER A 15 -30.40 -33.17 -40.12
CA SER A 15 -30.53 -31.70 -40.19
C SER A 15 -30.20 -31.01 -38.86
N VAL A 16 -30.50 -31.64 -37.73
CA VAL A 16 -30.16 -31.13 -36.39
C VAL A 16 -28.68 -31.34 -36.10
N MET A 17 -28.06 -32.45 -36.53
CA MET A 17 -26.60 -32.64 -36.48
C MET A 17 -25.86 -31.70 -37.42
N ILE A 18 -26.35 -31.46 -38.64
CA ILE A 18 -25.76 -30.49 -39.57
C ILE A 18 -25.97 -29.07 -39.05
N ALA A 19 -27.10 -28.73 -38.42
CA ALA A 19 -27.31 -27.42 -37.78
C ALA A 19 -26.45 -27.22 -36.52
N SER A 20 -26.12 -28.27 -35.78
CA SER A 20 -25.19 -28.21 -34.64
C SER A 20 -23.71 -28.29 -35.05
N ILE A 21 -23.40 -28.79 -36.26
CA ILE A 21 -22.06 -28.75 -36.86
C ILE A 21 -21.84 -27.44 -37.68
N LEU A 22 -22.90 -26.79 -38.19
CA LEU A 22 -22.85 -25.46 -38.83
C LEU A 22 -23.07 -24.27 -37.89
N THR A 23 -23.31 -24.52 -36.60
CA THR A 23 -23.18 -23.50 -35.54
C THR A 23 -21.91 -23.70 -34.71
N LEU A 24 -20.83 -24.18 -35.34
CA LEU A 24 -19.55 -23.51 -35.11
C LEU A 24 -19.65 -22.13 -35.78
N GLN A 25 -20.36 -21.20 -35.12
CA GLN A 25 -19.83 -19.86 -35.09
C GLN A 25 -18.43 -20.05 -34.53
N ILE A 26 -17.44 -19.92 -35.41
CA ILE A 26 -16.14 -19.44 -34.99
C ILE A 26 -16.49 -18.16 -34.25
N PHE A 27 -16.66 -18.23 -32.93
CA PHE A 27 -16.43 -17.10 -32.08
C PHE A 27 -15.01 -16.74 -32.46
N ALA A 28 -14.87 -15.74 -33.33
CA ALA A 28 -13.58 -15.14 -33.55
C ALA A 28 -13.06 -14.91 -32.15
N THR A 29 -11.93 -15.54 -31.82
CA THR A 29 -11.19 -15.19 -30.63
C THR A 29 -11.20 -13.66 -30.57
N PRO A 30 -11.59 -13.05 -29.44
CA PRO A 30 -11.57 -11.60 -29.33
C PRO A 30 -10.24 -11.14 -29.91
N ASN A 31 -10.27 -10.23 -30.88
CA ASN A 31 -9.05 -9.84 -31.56
C ASN A 31 -8.28 -8.89 -30.62
N TYR A 32 -7.71 -9.45 -29.57
CA TYR A 32 -6.95 -8.73 -28.56
C TYR A 32 -5.78 -8.01 -29.22
N GLN A 33 -5.13 -8.61 -30.21
CA GLN A 33 -4.10 -7.92 -30.98
C GLN A 33 -4.59 -6.60 -31.58
N SER A 34 -5.81 -6.56 -32.14
CA SER A 34 -6.38 -5.31 -32.64
C SER A 34 -6.70 -4.32 -31.53
N PHE A 35 -7.16 -4.80 -30.37
CA PHE A 35 -7.44 -3.96 -29.21
C PHE A 35 -6.13 -3.36 -28.66
N GLU A 36 -5.15 -4.21 -28.37
CA GLU A 36 -3.80 -3.85 -27.91
C GLU A 36 -3.12 -2.86 -28.84
N ASN A 37 -3.25 -3.02 -30.16
CA ASN A 37 -2.67 -2.08 -31.12
C ASN A 37 -3.34 -0.69 -31.08
N LYS A 38 -4.64 -0.62 -30.78
CA LYS A 38 -5.38 0.66 -30.72
C LYS A 38 -5.23 1.35 -29.38
N THR A 39 -5.21 0.58 -28.30
CA THR A 39 -5.10 1.12 -26.95
C THR A 39 -3.65 1.29 -26.55
N GLY A 40 -2.73 0.45 -27.00
CA GLY A 40 -1.36 0.39 -26.48
C GLY A 40 -1.29 -0.29 -25.11
N SER A 41 -2.33 -1.04 -24.73
CA SER A 41 -2.37 -1.87 -23.51
C SER A 41 -2.02 -3.32 -23.85
N ILE A 42 -1.81 -4.14 -22.83
CA ILE A 42 -1.60 -5.60 -22.95
C ILE A 42 -2.83 -6.30 -22.39
N VAL A 43 -3.32 -7.33 -23.09
CA VAL A 43 -4.40 -8.20 -22.64
C VAL A 43 -3.86 -9.60 -22.39
N GLU A 44 -4.09 -10.15 -21.20
CA GLU A 44 -3.69 -11.50 -20.84
C GLU A 44 -4.91 -12.35 -20.46
N GLU A 45 -5.01 -13.53 -21.08
CA GLU A 45 -5.98 -14.55 -20.69
C GLU A 45 -5.28 -15.66 -19.90
N ILE A 46 -5.70 -15.85 -18.66
CA ILE A 46 -5.12 -16.80 -17.73
C ILE A 46 -6.17 -17.88 -17.45
N ASN A 47 -5.90 -19.11 -17.89
CA ASN A 47 -6.76 -20.25 -17.58
C ASN A 47 -6.47 -20.74 -16.15
N ILE A 48 -7.52 -20.91 -15.35
CA ILE A 48 -7.41 -21.26 -13.93
C ILE A 48 -7.98 -22.67 -13.68
N THR A 49 -9.26 -22.88 -14.00
CA THR A 49 -10.01 -24.11 -13.67
C THR A 49 -9.88 -24.51 -12.20
N TYR A 50 -10.52 -23.74 -11.32
CA TYR A 50 -10.57 -24.01 -9.88
C TYR A 50 -12.02 -24.10 -9.39
N VAL A 51 -12.36 -25.14 -8.62
CA VAL A 51 -13.73 -25.37 -8.14
C VAL A 51 -13.84 -24.99 -6.66
N LEU A 52 -14.62 -23.94 -6.39
CA LEU A 52 -15.01 -23.51 -5.05
C LEU A 52 -16.25 -24.31 -4.59
N LYS A 53 -16.03 -25.32 -3.76
CA LYS A 53 -17.12 -26.13 -3.20
C LYS A 53 -17.90 -25.41 -2.13
N ASN A 54 -19.21 -25.60 -2.08
CA ASN A 54 -20.17 -24.90 -1.20
C ASN A 54 -20.27 -23.40 -1.45
N ALA A 55 -19.62 -22.83 -2.48
CA ALA A 55 -19.70 -21.41 -2.76
C ALA A 55 -21.06 -21.05 -3.38
N THR A 56 -21.67 -19.98 -2.87
CA THR A 56 -22.93 -19.42 -3.38
C THR A 56 -22.75 -18.11 -4.09
N TYR A 57 -21.65 -17.42 -3.80
CA TYR A 57 -21.32 -16.12 -4.37
C TYR A 57 -19.82 -15.85 -4.26
N ILE A 58 -19.26 -15.15 -5.23
CA ILE A 58 -17.89 -14.63 -5.23
C ILE A 58 -17.96 -13.15 -5.64
N THR A 59 -17.28 -12.27 -4.91
CA THR A 59 -17.28 -10.83 -5.18
C THR A 59 -16.09 -10.14 -4.53
N SER A 60 -16.07 -8.80 -4.59
CA SER A 60 -15.15 -7.91 -3.88
C SER A 60 -13.71 -8.28 -4.14
N MET A 61 -13.23 -7.85 -5.30
CA MET A 61 -11.85 -8.00 -5.70
C MET A 61 -11.10 -6.73 -5.37
N VAL A 62 -10.22 -6.79 -4.36
CA VAL A 62 -9.17 -5.79 -4.28
C VAL A 62 -7.91 -6.43 -4.83
N GLY A 63 -7.33 -5.80 -5.83
CA GLY A 63 -6.11 -6.23 -6.47
C GLY A 63 -5.10 -5.10 -6.54
N ASP A 64 -3.88 -5.50 -6.84
CA ASP A 64 -2.80 -4.62 -7.24
C ASP A 64 -2.05 -5.26 -8.43
N LYS A 65 -0.88 -4.74 -8.78
CA LYS A 65 0.00 -5.32 -9.81
C LYS A 65 0.45 -6.76 -9.52
N ASN A 66 0.09 -7.32 -8.36
CA ASN A 66 0.57 -8.62 -7.95
C ASN A 66 -0.50 -9.74 -7.95
N GLY A 67 -1.78 -9.40 -7.84
CA GLY A 67 -2.89 -10.35 -7.98
C GLY A 67 -4.19 -9.79 -7.41
N ILE A 68 -5.19 -10.65 -7.29
CA ILE A 68 -6.52 -10.28 -6.78
C ILE A 68 -6.91 -11.12 -5.55
N ILE A 69 -7.49 -10.45 -4.57
CA ILE A 69 -8.13 -11.11 -3.42
C ILE A 69 -9.63 -11.09 -3.67
N ALA A 70 -10.27 -12.25 -3.75
CA ALA A 70 -11.71 -12.36 -3.90
C ALA A 70 -12.36 -12.90 -2.62
N TYR A 71 -13.48 -12.29 -2.23
CA TYR A 71 -14.35 -12.77 -1.15
C TYR A 71 -15.32 -13.81 -1.70
N VAL A 72 -15.42 -14.94 -0.99
CA VAL A 72 -16.29 -16.07 -1.34
C VAL A 72 -17.24 -16.31 -0.18
N ARG A 73 -18.54 -16.30 -0.47
CA ARG A 73 -19.60 -16.65 0.49
C ARG A 73 -20.03 -18.09 0.27
N ASP A 74 -19.82 -18.93 1.27
CA ASP A 74 -20.29 -20.31 1.23
C ASP A 74 -21.75 -20.43 1.71
N LEU A 75 -22.42 -21.51 1.29
CA LEU A 75 -23.77 -21.85 1.70
C LEU A 75 -23.79 -22.13 3.21
N ASN A 76 -24.60 -21.36 3.92
CA ASN A 76 -24.74 -21.50 5.36
C ASN A 76 -25.82 -22.53 5.71
N THR A 77 -25.43 -23.68 6.28
CA THR A 77 -26.39 -24.71 6.75
C THR A 77 -26.99 -24.37 8.13
N ASN A 78 -26.35 -23.48 8.90
CA ASN A 78 -26.80 -23.03 10.22
C ASN A 78 -26.95 -21.51 10.22
N LYS A 79 -28.20 -21.01 10.16
CA LYS A 79 -28.63 -19.59 9.99
C LYS A 79 -28.00 -18.51 10.92
N GLN A 80 -26.95 -18.79 11.70
CA GLN A 80 -26.33 -17.87 12.67
C GLN A 80 -24.90 -17.42 12.36
N ILE A 81 -24.13 -18.07 11.47
CA ILE A 81 -22.74 -17.65 11.18
C ILE A 81 -22.48 -17.61 9.67
N ASP A 82 -22.23 -16.43 9.10
CA ASP A 82 -21.79 -16.29 7.71
C ASP A 82 -20.45 -17.04 7.51
N ASN A 83 -20.46 -18.15 6.77
CA ASN A 83 -19.25 -18.91 6.47
C ASN A 83 -18.61 -18.33 5.21
N SER A 84 -17.85 -17.25 5.41
CA SER A 84 -17.14 -16.55 4.37
C SER A 84 -15.65 -16.90 4.39
N ARG A 85 -15.04 -17.03 3.21
CA ARG A 85 -13.60 -17.20 3.04
C ARG A 85 -13.07 -16.26 1.96
N TYR A 86 -11.75 -16.12 1.92
CA TYR A 86 -11.06 -15.31 0.92
C TYR A 86 -10.12 -16.20 0.14
N ILE A 87 -10.03 -15.94 -1.16
CA ILE A 87 -9.03 -16.57 -2.03
C ILE A 87 -8.15 -15.50 -2.62
N TYR A 88 -6.91 -15.86 -2.88
CA TYR A 88 -5.96 -15.09 -3.64
C TYR A 88 -5.75 -15.75 -4.99
N ILE A 89 -5.80 -14.97 -6.07
CA ILE A 89 -5.53 -15.43 -7.43
C ILE A 89 -4.36 -14.60 -7.95
N ASP A 90 -3.24 -15.24 -8.22
CA ASP A 90 -2.11 -14.57 -8.86
C ASP A 90 -2.31 -14.48 -10.38
N TYR A 91 -1.53 -13.62 -11.05
CA TYR A 91 -1.58 -13.47 -12.50
C TYR A 91 -0.92 -14.63 -13.28
N ASN A 92 -0.52 -15.71 -12.59
CA ASN A 92 -0.16 -16.99 -13.21
C ASN A 92 -1.32 -18.01 -13.17
N GLY A 93 -2.44 -17.66 -12.53
CA GLY A 93 -3.63 -18.50 -12.41
C GLY A 93 -3.62 -19.42 -11.19
N ASN A 94 -2.68 -19.26 -10.27
CA ASN A 94 -2.67 -20.03 -9.03
C ASN A 94 -3.71 -19.45 -8.06
N VAL A 95 -4.55 -20.33 -7.51
CA VAL A 95 -5.56 -19.97 -6.51
C VAL A 95 -5.12 -20.50 -5.14
N THR A 96 -5.05 -19.60 -4.16
CA THR A 96 -4.69 -19.92 -2.77
C THR A 96 -5.83 -19.53 -1.83
N GLU A 97 -6.32 -20.47 -1.02
CA GLU A 97 -7.24 -20.13 0.08
C GLU A 97 -6.49 -19.39 1.20
N CYS A 98 -7.00 -18.23 1.60
CA CYS A 98 -6.33 -17.35 2.54
C CYS A 98 -6.52 -17.81 4.00
N LYS A 99 -5.44 -17.75 4.77
CA LYS A 99 -5.45 -17.93 6.23
C LYS A 99 -5.32 -16.58 6.93
N PHE A 100 -5.88 -16.48 8.13
CA PHE A 100 -5.87 -15.25 8.95
C PHE A 100 -5.38 -15.52 10.37
N PHE A 101 -4.85 -14.49 11.04
CA PHE A 101 -4.27 -14.59 12.37
C PHE A 101 -5.29 -14.78 13.52
N ASP A 102 -6.50 -14.22 13.39
CA ASP A 102 -7.50 -14.21 14.46
C ASP A 102 -8.88 -14.73 14.00
N ASP A 103 -9.58 -15.39 14.92
CA ASP A 103 -10.96 -15.90 14.76
C ASP A 103 -12.01 -14.99 15.44
N LEU A 104 -11.69 -13.73 15.76
CA LEU A 104 -12.54 -12.86 16.59
C LEU A 104 -12.92 -11.51 15.94
N SER A 105 -14.22 -11.45 15.62
CA SER A 105 -15.20 -10.35 15.65
C SER A 105 -14.90 -8.94 15.08
N SER A 106 -15.72 -8.60 14.07
CA SER A 106 -16.31 -7.28 13.71
C SER A 106 -15.73 -6.45 12.56
N ASP A 107 -14.54 -6.74 12.05
CA ASP A 107 -14.05 -6.06 10.84
C ASP A 107 -14.69 -6.69 9.58
N TYR A 108 -15.53 -5.92 8.88
CA TYR A 108 -16.35 -6.35 7.75
C TYR A 108 -15.56 -6.89 6.53
N PHE A 109 -14.23 -6.75 6.50
CA PHE A 109 -13.37 -7.29 5.44
C PHE A 109 -12.03 -7.80 6.00
N LYS A 110 -11.73 -9.10 5.80
CA LYS A 110 -10.46 -9.74 6.17
C LYS A 110 -9.55 -9.83 4.94
N TYR A 111 -8.45 -9.06 4.89
CA TYR A 111 -7.48 -9.16 3.79
C TYR A 111 -6.23 -9.96 4.21
N PRO A 112 -5.80 -10.98 3.44
CA PRO A 112 -4.56 -11.69 3.71
C PRO A 112 -3.38 -10.71 3.72
N SER A 113 -2.37 -11.04 4.49
CA SER A 113 -1.10 -10.31 4.46
C SER A 113 -0.26 -10.84 3.31
N VAL A 114 0.29 -9.93 2.50
CA VAL A 114 1.12 -10.23 1.33
C VAL A 114 2.50 -9.62 1.52
N PHE A 115 3.54 -10.26 0.99
CA PHE A 115 4.89 -9.68 0.97
C PHE A 115 5.02 -8.71 -0.21
N CYS A 116 4.95 -7.40 0.06
CA CYS A 116 5.27 -6.33 -0.88
C CYS A 116 6.75 -5.95 -0.69
N GLU A 117 7.55 -6.01 -1.75
CA GLU A 117 9.00 -5.71 -1.68
C GLU A 117 9.73 -6.54 -0.60
N GLY A 118 9.24 -7.78 -0.35
CA GLY A 118 9.77 -8.69 0.65
C GLY A 118 9.33 -8.42 2.09
N ILE A 119 8.45 -7.43 2.31
CA ILE A 119 7.94 -7.02 3.62
C ILE A 119 6.41 -7.17 3.67
N ALA A 120 5.90 -7.77 4.73
CA ALA A 120 4.46 -7.93 4.93
C ALA A 120 4.00 -7.25 6.21
N ARG A 121 2.81 -6.65 6.15
CA ARG A 121 2.08 -6.17 7.32
C ARG A 121 1.54 -7.34 8.14
N ILE A 122 1.49 -7.19 9.46
CA ILE A 122 0.85 -8.13 10.38
C ILE A 122 -0.04 -7.34 11.33
N LYS A 123 -1.33 -7.68 11.38
CA LYS A 123 -2.32 -7.09 12.29
C LYS A 123 -2.71 -8.11 13.36
N LYS A 124 -2.77 -7.66 14.61
CA LYS A 124 -3.29 -8.44 15.74
C LYS A 124 -4.08 -7.51 16.66
N GLY A 125 -5.38 -7.73 16.78
CA GLY A 125 -6.29 -6.73 17.37
C GLY A 125 -6.11 -5.36 16.71
N ASN A 126 -5.91 -4.32 17.52
CA ASN A 126 -5.75 -2.93 17.05
C ASN A 126 -4.28 -2.54 16.78
N LYS A 127 -3.36 -3.49 16.82
CA LYS A 127 -1.94 -3.24 16.62
C LYS A 127 -1.42 -3.90 15.36
N GLN A 128 -0.44 -3.27 14.74
CA GLN A 128 0.15 -3.65 13.47
C GLN A 128 1.67 -3.52 13.50
N GLY A 129 2.35 -4.32 12.68
CA GLY A 129 3.81 -4.33 12.50
C GLY A 129 4.21 -4.96 11.16
N TYR A 130 5.51 -5.07 10.92
CA TYR A 130 6.10 -5.61 9.69
C TYR A 130 6.97 -6.83 9.95
N ILE A 131 6.91 -7.79 9.04
CA ILE A 131 7.82 -8.93 8.97
C ILE A 131 8.44 -9.05 7.58
N ASN A 132 9.61 -9.68 7.48
CA ASN A 132 10.22 -10.04 6.20
C ASN A 132 9.81 -11.46 5.76
N GLU A 133 10.21 -11.88 4.54
CA GLU A 133 9.90 -13.21 4.00
C GLU A 133 10.45 -14.40 4.83
N LYS A 134 11.41 -14.15 5.74
CA LYS A 134 11.92 -15.14 6.69
C LYS A 134 11.10 -15.21 7.98
N TYR A 135 9.99 -14.46 8.05
CA TYR A 135 9.14 -14.31 9.23
C TYR A 135 9.84 -13.64 10.42
N GLU A 136 10.88 -12.85 10.15
CA GLU A 136 11.58 -12.02 11.14
C GLU A 136 10.90 -10.65 11.21
N TRP A 137 10.71 -10.12 12.43
CA TRP A 137 10.12 -8.80 12.64
C TRP A 137 11.06 -7.68 12.18
N ILE A 138 10.52 -6.81 11.33
CA ILE A 138 11.15 -5.55 10.90
C ILE A 138 10.65 -4.40 11.77
N ALA A 139 9.37 -4.43 12.13
CA ALA A 139 8.77 -3.48 13.05
C ALA A 139 7.67 -4.16 13.86
N ASN A 140 7.60 -3.92 15.17
CA ASN A 140 6.72 -4.67 16.07
C ASN A 140 5.26 -4.29 15.93
N LEU A 141 4.39 -5.09 16.57
CA LEU A 141 2.98 -4.78 16.83
C LEU A 141 2.83 -3.61 17.82
N ASP A 142 3.26 -2.42 17.41
CA ASP A 142 3.24 -1.18 18.21
C ASP A 142 2.50 -0.04 17.52
N TYR A 143 2.11 -0.24 16.26
CA TYR A 143 1.47 0.78 15.44
C TYR A 143 -0.03 0.53 15.33
N TYR A 144 -0.82 1.59 15.29
CA TYR A 144 -2.26 1.51 15.08
C TYR A 144 -2.60 1.39 13.58
N SER A 145 -1.84 2.09 12.74
CA SER A 145 -1.98 2.07 11.28
C SER A 145 -0.61 1.96 10.62
N ILE A 146 -0.51 1.15 9.56
CA ILE A 146 0.70 1.00 8.73
C ILE A 146 0.32 0.83 7.26
N SER A 147 1.12 1.33 6.33
CA SER A 147 0.95 1.16 4.87
C SER A 147 1.51 -0.18 4.38
N ASN A 148 1.23 -0.57 3.13
CA ASN A 148 2.10 -1.54 2.44
C ASN A 148 3.44 -0.87 2.08
N PHE A 149 4.48 -1.69 1.93
CA PHE A 149 5.79 -1.23 1.45
C PHE A 149 5.72 -0.89 -0.05
N SER A 150 6.33 0.23 -0.40
CA SER A 150 6.43 0.74 -1.77
C SER A 150 7.63 1.68 -1.85
N ASN A 151 8.41 1.59 -2.93
CA ASN A 151 9.63 2.38 -3.12
C ASN A 151 10.62 2.20 -1.96
N GLY A 152 10.64 1.03 -1.32
CA GLY A 152 11.51 0.71 -0.19
C GLY A 152 11.04 1.24 1.16
N TYR A 153 9.84 1.84 1.23
CA TYR A 153 9.33 2.49 2.45
C TYR A 153 7.93 2.04 2.85
N GLY A 154 7.69 2.01 4.16
CA GLY A 154 6.37 1.81 4.78
C GLY A 154 6.09 2.90 5.82
N ALA A 155 4.92 3.53 5.75
CA ALA A 155 4.48 4.52 6.72
C ALA A 155 3.81 3.84 7.92
N VAL A 156 4.08 4.31 9.13
CA VAL A 156 3.55 3.76 10.38
C VAL A 156 3.06 4.86 11.32
N LYS A 157 1.96 4.63 12.03
CA LYS A 157 1.35 5.59 12.98
C LYS A 157 1.13 4.95 14.34
N LYS A 158 1.56 5.61 15.42
CA LYS A 158 1.32 5.17 16.81
C LYS A 158 -0.06 5.66 17.29
N VAL A 159 -0.71 4.92 18.19
CA VAL A 159 -2.09 5.20 18.70
C VAL A 159 -2.30 6.65 19.16
N ASN A 160 -1.30 7.25 19.83
CA ASN A 160 -1.34 8.63 20.33
C ASN A 160 -0.05 9.39 19.96
N GLY A 161 0.43 9.21 18.73
CA GLY A 161 1.74 9.73 18.35
C GLY A 161 1.87 10.09 16.89
N LYS A 162 3.04 10.64 16.59
CA LYS A 162 3.51 10.94 15.25
C LYS A 162 3.59 9.70 14.38
N SER A 163 3.56 9.95 13.08
CA SER A 163 3.78 8.95 12.06
C SER A 163 5.25 8.95 11.64
N TYR A 164 5.73 7.80 11.18
CA TYR A 164 7.11 7.59 10.77
C TYR A 164 7.16 6.88 9.43
N LEU A 165 8.17 7.19 8.62
CA LEU A 165 8.49 6.43 7.43
C LEU A 165 9.64 5.47 7.76
N LEU A 166 9.40 4.17 7.61
CA LEU A 166 10.40 3.13 7.83
C LEU A 166 10.94 2.64 6.49
N ASN A 167 12.23 2.33 6.41
CA ASN A 167 12.77 1.56 5.28
C ASN A 167 12.63 0.04 5.51
N ILE A 168 13.07 -0.76 4.53
CA ILE A 168 13.00 -2.23 4.58
C ILE A 168 13.77 -2.86 5.75
N ASN A 169 14.69 -2.12 6.38
CA ASN A 169 15.44 -2.55 7.57
C ASN A 169 14.74 -2.13 8.88
N GLY A 170 13.59 -1.44 8.80
CA GLY A 170 12.86 -0.93 9.96
C GLY A 170 13.49 0.35 10.55
N GLU A 171 14.39 1.00 9.83
CA GLU A 171 15.01 2.26 10.27
C GLU A 171 14.07 3.43 9.98
N VAL A 172 13.92 4.35 10.94
CA VAL A 172 13.11 5.54 10.75
C VAL A 172 13.83 6.54 9.86
N CYS A 173 13.35 6.69 8.64
CA CYS A 173 13.88 7.62 7.65
C CYS A 173 13.28 9.03 7.80
N MET A 174 12.04 9.12 8.29
CA MET A 174 11.35 10.39 8.47
C MET A 174 10.33 10.34 9.61
N GLU A 175 10.17 11.47 10.30
CA GLU A 175 9.08 11.74 11.23
C GLU A 175 8.13 12.80 10.63
N ALA A 176 6.83 12.50 10.71
CA ALA A 176 5.72 13.32 10.26
C ALA A 176 4.62 13.36 11.33
N ASP A 177 3.72 14.34 11.27
CA ASP A 177 2.50 14.32 12.08
C ASP A 177 1.52 13.27 11.52
N ASP A 178 1.40 13.18 10.20
CA ASP A 178 0.73 12.08 9.53
C ASP A 178 1.27 11.77 8.12
N PHE A 179 0.98 10.56 7.61
CA PHE A 179 1.16 10.21 6.20
C PHE A 179 -0.19 9.97 5.54
N TYR A 180 -0.35 10.47 4.32
CA TYR A 180 -1.60 10.46 3.57
C TYR A 180 -1.47 9.53 2.37
N TYR A 181 -2.16 8.40 2.42
CA TYR A 181 -2.21 7.41 1.36
C TYR A 181 -3.64 6.93 1.16
N ASN A 182 -3.99 6.54 -0.07
CA ASN A 182 -5.33 6.05 -0.38
C ASN A 182 -5.59 4.73 0.37
N GLY A 183 -6.31 4.83 1.48
CA GLY A 183 -6.71 3.76 2.35
C GLY A 183 -7.66 4.36 3.38
N SER A 184 -8.94 4.06 3.24
CA SER A 184 -9.90 4.36 4.30
C SER A 184 -9.44 3.69 5.60
N ASP A 185 -9.94 4.16 6.74
CA ASP A 185 -9.79 3.48 8.05
C ASP A 185 -10.30 2.01 8.04
N THR A 186 -10.79 1.51 6.90
CA THR A 186 -11.26 0.15 6.66
C THR A 186 -10.23 -0.67 5.86
N ASN A 187 -9.29 -1.29 6.57
CA ASN A 187 -8.63 -2.59 6.26
C ASN A 187 -7.82 -2.77 4.96
N TYR A 188 -7.83 -1.83 4.02
CA TYR A 188 -6.89 -1.80 2.88
C TYR A 188 -5.91 -0.64 3.08
N SER A 189 -4.86 -0.87 3.87
CA SER A 189 -3.80 0.12 3.97
C SER A 189 -3.11 0.26 2.62
N GLY A 190 -3.28 1.43 1.99
CA GLY A 190 -2.59 1.79 0.75
C GLY A 190 -1.07 1.73 0.88
N THR A 191 -0.37 2.10 -0.18
CA THR A 191 1.09 2.20 -0.19
C THR A 191 1.54 3.59 0.27
N ALA A 192 2.70 3.67 0.94
CA ALA A 192 3.26 4.97 1.36
C ALA A 192 3.55 5.87 0.15
N PHE A 193 4.09 5.27 -0.92
CA PHE A 193 4.40 5.94 -2.19
C PHE A 193 3.49 5.44 -3.30
N GLN A 194 3.08 6.36 -4.17
CA GLN A 194 2.34 6.08 -5.39
C GLN A 194 2.96 6.91 -6.52
N ASN A 195 3.42 6.25 -7.58
CA ASN A 195 4.10 6.86 -8.72
C ASN A 195 5.27 7.80 -8.34
N GLY A 196 6.07 7.39 -7.35
CA GLY A 196 7.26 8.12 -6.92
C GLY A 196 7.04 9.21 -5.87
N TYR A 197 5.79 9.44 -5.45
CA TYR A 197 5.46 10.46 -4.45
C TYR A 197 4.67 9.89 -3.28
N ALA A 198 4.91 10.44 -2.10
CA ALA A 198 4.08 10.31 -0.92
C ALA A 198 3.57 11.70 -0.49
N ALA A 199 2.54 11.75 0.34
CA ALA A 199 2.06 12.97 0.97
C ALA A 199 2.10 12.83 2.50
N TYR A 200 2.49 13.89 3.20
CA TYR A 200 2.57 13.89 4.66
C TYR A 200 2.36 15.29 5.24
N SER A 201 2.06 15.37 6.54
CA SER A 201 1.99 16.64 7.28
C SER A 201 3.07 16.74 8.34
N LYS A 202 3.50 17.97 8.65
CA LYS A 202 4.43 18.27 9.72
C LYS A 202 4.29 19.72 10.16
N ASN A 203 4.14 19.94 11.46
CA ASN A 203 3.93 21.24 12.08
C ASN A 203 2.76 22.01 11.43
N GLU A 204 1.62 21.32 11.24
CA GLU A 204 0.39 21.88 10.60
C GLU A 204 0.55 22.24 9.12
N GLU A 205 1.70 21.95 8.50
CA GLU A 205 1.94 22.13 7.06
C GLU A 205 1.91 20.79 6.33
N PHE A 206 1.62 20.83 5.02
CA PHE A 206 1.47 19.65 4.17
C PHE A 206 2.54 19.62 3.10
N PHE A 207 3.00 18.43 2.74
CA PHE A 207 4.15 18.24 1.85
C PHE A 207 3.95 17.05 0.93
N TYR A 208 4.41 17.21 -0.31
CA TYR A 208 4.82 16.07 -1.12
C TYR A 208 6.22 15.61 -0.69
N LEU A 209 6.46 14.31 -0.81
CA LEU A 209 7.74 13.67 -0.58
C LEU A 209 8.11 12.85 -1.81
N ASP A 210 9.25 13.15 -2.43
CA ASP A 210 9.76 12.37 -3.56
C ASP A 210 10.51 11.11 -3.11
N GLU A 211 10.88 10.25 -4.07
CA GLU A 211 11.64 9.01 -3.83
C GLU A 211 13.04 9.23 -3.20
N ASN A 212 13.59 10.44 -3.30
CA ASN A 212 14.85 10.83 -2.68
C ASN A 212 14.64 11.45 -1.29
N LEU A 213 13.40 11.39 -0.79
CA LEU A 213 12.95 11.99 0.47
C LEU A 213 13.07 13.52 0.52
N ASN A 214 13.04 14.19 -0.64
CA ASN A 214 12.93 15.64 -0.69
C ASN A 214 11.47 16.07 -0.51
N SER A 215 11.27 17.07 0.33
CA SER A 215 9.94 17.59 0.67
C SER A 215 9.61 18.85 -0.11
N THR A 216 8.42 18.89 -0.72
CA THR A 216 7.87 20.10 -1.35
C THR A 216 6.60 20.52 -0.63
N LYS A 217 6.58 21.71 -0.06
CA LYS A 217 5.42 22.24 0.68
C LYS A 217 4.24 22.44 -0.27
N ILE A 218 3.08 21.92 0.11
CA ILE A 218 1.79 22.15 -0.55
C ILE A 218 1.24 23.46 -0.01
N MET A 219 1.06 24.43 -0.91
CA MET A 219 0.54 25.75 -0.61
C MET A 219 -0.98 25.70 -0.63
N LEU A 220 -1.51 25.45 0.55
CA LEU A 220 -2.93 25.56 0.85
C LEU A 220 -3.19 26.99 1.32
N ASP A 221 -4.21 27.63 0.77
CA ASP A 221 -4.68 28.93 1.27
C ASP A 221 -5.42 28.78 2.62
N ASP A 222 -5.79 29.88 3.25
CA ASP A 222 -6.49 29.89 4.56
C ASP A 222 -7.90 29.25 4.51
N GLU A 223 -8.42 28.99 3.31
CA GLU A 223 -9.70 28.30 3.09
C GLU A 223 -9.61 26.77 3.29
N PHE A 224 -8.41 26.21 3.37
CA PHE A 224 -8.19 24.77 3.38
C PHE A 224 -7.96 24.25 4.79
N ASN A 225 -8.69 23.19 5.17
CA ASN A 225 -8.43 22.47 6.39
C ASN A 225 -8.50 20.96 6.13
N PHE A 226 -7.36 20.28 6.24
CA PHE A 226 -7.29 18.83 6.03
C PHE A 226 -8.11 18.02 7.04
N ASN A 227 -8.57 18.64 8.13
CA ASN A 227 -9.44 17.98 9.10
C ASN A 227 -10.94 18.07 8.74
N ASP A 228 -11.35 18.95 7.82
CA ASP A 228 -12.76 19.13 7.44
C ASP A 228 -13.07 18.81 5.97
N GLY A 229 -12.05 18.71 5.11
CA GLY A 229 -12.19 18.32 3.70
C GLY A 229 -11.76 16.88 3.41
N LYS A 230 -12.39 16.25 2.41
CA LYS A 230 -11.92 14.98 1.85
C LYS A 230 -10.78 15.27 0.88
N PHE A 231 -9.64 14.63 1.03
CA PHE A 231 -8.58 14.68 0.02
C PHE A 231 -8.35 13.30 -0.58
N MET A 232 -7.88 13.28 -1.82
CA MET A 232 -7.48 12.09 -2.53
C MET A 232 -6.03 12.26 -2.97
N PHE A 233 -5.23 11.22 -2.74
CA PHE A 233 -3.85 11.15 -3.20
C PHE A 233 -3.68 9.84 -3.95
N ASN A 234 -3.54 9.95 -5.28
CA ASN A 234 -3.22 8.84 -6.18
C ASN A 234 -2.40 9.38 -7.35
N GLY A 235 -1.68 8.54 -8.08
CA GLY A 235 -0.94 9.03 -9.25
C GLY A 235 0.15 10.08 -8.94
N GLY A 236 0.56 10.22 -7.67
CA GLY A 236 1.40 11.32 -7.19
C GLY A 236 0.70 12.69 -7.10
N THR A 237 -0.58 12.77 -7.46
CA THR A 237 -1.37 14.01 -7.47
C THR A 237 -2.29 14.07 -6.26
N LEU A 238 -2.31 15.22 -5.61
CA LEU A 238 -3.30 15.54 -4.57
C LEU A 238 -4.47 16.29 -5.21
N ALA A 239 -5.67 15.78 -4.96
CA ALA A 239 -6.89 16.54 -5.13
C ALA A 239 -7.54 16.77 -3.76
N TYR A 240 -8.00 17.99 -3.52
CA TYR A 240 -8.68 18.37 -2.29
C TYR A 240 -10.11 18.80 -2.61
N MET A 241 -11.07 18.33 -1.82
CA MET A 241 -12.50 18.56 -1.99
C MET A 241 -13.06 19.22 -0.73
N TYR A 242 -13.75 20.36 -0.90
CA TYR A 242 -14.43 21.05 0.20
C TYR A 242 -15.69 21.82 -0.24
N PRO A 243 -16.73 21.85 0.60
CA PRO A 243 -17.90 22.69 0.36
C PRO A 243 -17.55 24.18 0.44
N GLU A 244 -18.11 24.99 -0.47
CA GLU A 244 -18.00 26.45 -0.37
C GLU A 244 -18.86 26.96 0.82
N ILE A 245 -18.24 27.79 1.66
CA ILE A 245 -18.86 28.41 2.84
C ILE A 245 -18.71 29.93 2.75
N VAL A 246 -19.82 30.65 2.81
CA VAL A 246 -19.87 32.12 2.81
C VAL A 246 -20.60 32.59 4.06
N ASP A 247 -19.95 33.44 4.86
CA ASP A 247 -20.46 33.95 6.15
C ASP A 247 -20.95 32.84 7.10
N GLY A 248 -20.25 31.70 7.10
CA GLY A 248 -20.58 30.53 7.92
C GLY A 248 -21.74 29.66 7.41
N ASN A 249 -22.26 29.94 6.21
CA ASN A 249 -23.33 29.16 5.59
C ASN A 249 -22.83 28.44 4.31
N TYR A 250 -23.31 27.22 4.10
CA TYR A 250 -23.05 26.44 2.88
C TYR A 250 -23.74 27.08 1.67
N THR A 251 -23.03 27.20 0.56
CA THR A 251 -23.55 27.83 -0.67
C THR A 251 -24.04 26.85 -1.74
N HIS A 252 -24.24 25.57 -1.36
CA HIS A 252 -24.54 24.47 -2.29
C HIS A 252 -23.51 24.37 -3.43
N LYS A 253 -22.24 24.69 -3.19
CA LYS A 253 -21.17 24.40 -4.15
C LYS A 253 -20.12 23.50 -3.56
N GLN A 254 -19.59 22.65 -4.41
CA GLN A 254 -18.46 21.78 -4.13
C GLN A 254 -17.25 22.28 -4.93
N ILE A 255 -16.14 22.55 -4.24
CA ILE A 255 -14.89 22.96 -4.86
C ILE A 255 -13.93 21.77 -4.83
N TYR A 256 -13.25 21.56 -5.96
CA TYR A 256 -12.15 20.60 -6.10
C TYR A 256 -10.90 21.35 -6.58
N CYS A 257 -9.78 21.16 -5.88
CA CYS A 257 -8.49 21.74 -6.23
C CYS A 257 -7.49 20.64 -6.57
N VAL A 258 -6.75 20.80 -7.68
CA VAL A 258 -5.67 19.89 -8.09
C VAL A 258 -4.34 20.56 -7.83
N PHE A 259 -3.45 19.87 -7.12
CA PHE A 259 -2.13 20.39 -6.78
C PHE A 259 -1.04 19.67 -7.57
N GLY A 260 -0.20 20.44 -8.26
CA GLY A 260 0.97 19.91 -8.93
C GLY A 260 2.08 19.58 -7.94
N HIS A 261 3.08 18.79 -8.36
CA HIS A 261 4.18 18.37 -7.48
C HIS A 261 5.09 19.54 -7.03
N ASP A 262 4.96 20.73 -7.61
CA ASP A 262 5.57 21.96 -7.12
C ASP A 262 4.82 22.58 -5.92
N GLY A 263 3.80 21.88 -5.42
CA GLY A 263 3.00 22.24 -4.25
C GLY A 263 1.96 23.33 -4.54
N LYS A 264 1.77 23.75 -5.78
CA LYS A 264 0.82 24.83 -6.12
C LYS A 264 -0.49 24.27 -6.62
N GLU A 265 -1.59 24.96 -6.33
CA GLU A 265 -2.84 24.74 -7.04
C GLU A 265 -2.62 24.99 -8.54
N LYS A 266 -3.03 24.02 -9.35
CA LYS A 266 -2.93 24.04 -10.81
C LYS A 266 -4.29 24.19 -11.47
N TYR A 267 -5.33 23.69 -10.81
CA TYR A 267 -6.68 23.72 -11.35
C TYR A 267 -7.70 23.75 -10.23
N ARG A 268 -8.80 24.45 -10.50
CA ARG A 268 -9.96 24.56 -9.62
C ARG A 268 -11.22 24.23 -10.41
N TYR A 269 -11.97 23.25 -9.94
CA TYR A 269 -13.26 22.85 -10.48
C TYR A 269 -14.34 23.16 -9.47
N ILE A 270 -15.42 23.80 -9.91
CA ILE A 270 -16.53 24.21 -9.04
C ILE A 270 -17.81 23.57 -9.60
N VAL A 271 -18.52 22.87 -8.73
CA VAL A 271 -19.78 22.18 -9.06
C VAL A 271 -20.89 22.75 -8.20
N ASP A 272 -21.98 23.18 -8.84
CA ASP A 272 -23.21 23.51 -8.16
C ASP A 272 -23.92 22.21 -7.74
N LEU A 273 -24.27 22.10 -6.47
CA LEU A 273 -25.01 20.99 -5.88
C LEU A 273 -26.51 21.34 -5.76
N PRO A 274 -27.40 20.34 -5.74
CA PRO A 274 -28.82 20.56 -5.50
C PRO A 274 -29.08 21.17 -4.10
N GLU A 275 -30.09 22.05 -4.00
CA GLU A 275 -30.45 22.77 -2.75
C GLU A 275 -30.84 21.86 -1.56
N LEU A 276 -31.21 20.60 -1.80
CA LEU A 276 -31.76 19.71 -0.77
C LEU A 276 -30.75 18.69 -0.22
N GLU A 277 -29.50 18.69 -0.70
CA GLU A 277 -28.57 17.59 -0.42
C GLU A 277 -27.51 17.97 0.64
N PRO A 278 -27.27 17.12 1.65
CA PRO A 278 -26.11 17.27 2.52
C PRO A 278 -24.82 16.98 1.74
N VAL A 279 -23.90 17.93 1.72
CA VAL A 279 -22.67 17.98 0.89
C VAL A 279 -21.65 16.84 1.16
N ASN A 280 -21.92 15.94 2.09
CA ASN A 280 -20.88 15.08 2.68
C ASN A 280 -20.56 13.78 1.91
N SER A 281 -21.15 13.51 0.73
CA SER A 281 -21.16 12.14 0.16
C SER A 281 -20.87 11.98 -1.34
N TYR A 282 -20.10 12.87 -1.97
CA TYR A 282 -19.92 12.79 -3.43
C TYR A 282 -18.48 12.59 -3.89
N ASP A 283 -18.08 11.32 -4.01
CA ASP A 283 -16.77 10.88 -4.50
C ASP A 283 -16.72 10.82 -6.05
N TYR A 284 -17.12 11.91 -6.75
CA TYR A 284 -17.16 12.01 -8.22
C TYR A 284 -15.88 12.57 -8.83
N ILE A 285 -14.77 12.38 -8.15
CA ILE A 285 -13.44 12.72 -8.62
C ILE A 285 -12.60 11.46 -8.59
N ASN A 286 -11.82 11.25 -9.65
CA ASN A 286 -10.86 10.16 -9.70
C ASN A 286 -9.50 10.70 -10.12
N ILE A 287 -8.43 10.21 -9.50
CA ILE A 287 -7.08 10.54 -9.88
C ILE A 287 -6.48 9.31 -10.53
N LEU A 288 -6.16 9.45 -11.81
CA LEU A 288 -5.60 8.42 -12.66
C LEU A 288 -4.16 8.08 -12.25
N ALA A 289 -3.67 6.92 -12.69
CA ALA A 289 -2.32 6.45 -12.35
C ALA A 289 -1.22 7.41 -12.84
N ASN A 290 -1.46 8.15 -13.93
CA ASN A 290 -0.55 9.18 -14.43
C ASN A 290 -0.69 10.55 -13.72
N GLY A 291 -1.56 10.66 -12.71
CA GLY A 291 -1.84 11.88 -11.96
C GLY A 291 -2.91 12.78 -12.57
N ASN A 292 -3.40 12.49 -13.77
CA ASN A 292 -4.51 13.24 -14.34
C ASN A 292 -5.78 13.05 -13.51
N VAL A 293 -6.63 14.07 -13.47
CA VAL A 293 -7.82 14.11 -12.63
C VAL A 293 -9.07 14.10 -13.51
N VAL A 294 -9.92 13.11 -13.27
CA VAL A 294 -11.26 13.01 -13.85
C VAL A 294 -12.25 13.62 -12.88
N PHE A 295 -13.06 14.55 -13.37
CA PHE A 295 -14.22 15.08 -12.67
C PHE A 295 -15.48 14.55 -13.34
N GLU A 296 -16.37 13.99 -12.54
CA GLU A 296 -17.70 13.57 -12.96
C GLU A 296 -18.75 14.46 -12.30
N THR A 297 -19.77 14.85 -13.06
CA THR A 297 -20.90 15.65 -12.58
C THR A 297 -22.18 15.02 -13.11
N PRO A 298 -22.90 14.25 -12.28
CA PRO A 298 -24.16 13.63 -12.65
C PRO A 298 -25.24 14.65 -13.00
N ASP A 299 -26.11 14.31 -13.95
CA ASP A 299 -27.33 15.08 -14.24
C ASP A 299 -28.31 15.00 -13.07
N ASP A 300 -28.35 13.86 -12.37
CA ASP A 300 -29.09 13.64 -11.14
C ASP A 300 -28.21 12.90 -10.12
N PHE A 301 -27.94 13.57 -9.00
CA PHE A 301 -27.12 13.04 -7.91
C PHE A 301 -27.76 11.83 -7.21
N ASN A 302 -29.08 11.67 -7.32
CA ASN A 302 -29.85 10.57 -6.71
C ASN A 302 -30.07 9.37 -7.63
N ASP A 303 -29.76 9.50 -8.93
CA ASP A 303 -29.89 8.42 -9.89
C ASP A 303 -28.51 7.91 -10.31
N ASN A 304 -28.16 6.72 -9.84
CA ASN A 304 -26.90 6.06 -10.17
C ASN A 304 -26.85 5.53 -11.62
N PHE A 305 -27.94 5.67 -12.39
CA PHE A 305 -28.04 5.26 -13.79
C PHE A 305 -28.34 6.43 -14.75
N CYS A 306 -28.25 7.68 -14.27
CA CYS A 306 -28.42 8.86 -15.12
C CYS A 306 -27.23 9.08 -16.06
N LYS A 307 -27.21 10.20 -16.77
CA LYS A 307 -26.00 10.64 -17.49
C LYS A 307 -25.13 11.48 -16.56
N SER A 308 -23.84 11.49 -16.85
CA SER A 308 -22.87 12.37 -16.20
C SER A 308 -22.05 13.13 -17.23
N LYS A 309 -21.68 14.36 -16.89
CA LYS A 309 -20.66 15.13 -17.60
C LYS A 309 -19.30 14.81 -17.00
N VAL A 310 -18.34 14.51 -17.87
CA VAL A 310 -17.01 14.08 -17.47
C VAL A 310 -15.98 15.01 -18.10
N SER A 311 -15.07 15.50 -17.26
CA SER A 311 -13.96 16.38 -17.62
C SER A 311 -12.65 15.75 -17.17
N LEU A 312 -11.58 15.92 -17.96
CA LEU A 312 -10.25 15.40 -17.65
C LEU A 312 -9.23 16.52 -17.70
N VAL A 313 -8.44 16.62 -16.64
CA VAL A 313 -7.41 17.66 -16.47
C VAL A 313 -6.08 17.02 -16.08
N THR A 314 -4.97 17.56 -16.56
CA THR A 314 -3.64 17.09 -16.13
C THR A 314 -3.34 17.52 -14.69
N ASN A 315 -2.38 16.84 -14.05
CA ASN A 315 -1.84 17.29 -12.75
C ASN A 315 -1.18 18.68 -12.78
N ASN A 316 -0.93 19.24 -13.97
CA ASN A 316 -0.43 20.60 -14.18
C ASN A 316 -1.55 21.60 -14.55
N GLY A 317 -2.80 21.17 -14.57
CA GLY A 317 -3.97 22.02 -14.77
C GLY A 317 -4.36 22.28 -16.22
N GLU A 318 -3.80 21.55 -17.18
CA GLU A 318 -4.24 21.59 -18.57
C GLU A 318 -5.55 20.80 -18.73
N VAL A 319 -6.60 21.46 -19.22
CA VAL A 319 -7.88 20.81 -19.53
C VAL A 319 -7.75 20.04 -20.84
N LEU A 320 -7.82 18.71 -20.77
CA LEU A 320 -7.67 17.82 -21.92
C LEU A 320 -9.02 17.50 -22.58
N ALA A 321 -10.06 17.38 -21.78
CA ALA A 321 -11.44 17.20 -22.21
C ALA A 321 -12.39 17.82 -21.20
N GLU A 322 -13.54 18.30 -21.66
CA GLU A 322 -14.51 18.99 -20.81
C GLU A 322 -15.94 18.58 -21.18
N ASN A 323 -16.76 18.35 -20.15
CA ASN A 323 -18.21 18.16 -20.25
C ASN A 323 -18.64 17.10 -21.28
N ARG A 324 -17.90 15.99 -21.38
CA ARG A 324 -18.27 14.85 -22.23
C ARG A 324 -19.35 14.04 -21.54
N GLU A 325 -20.44 13.72 -22.24
CA GLU A 325 -21.51 12.92 -21.68
C GLU A 325 -21.17 11.42 -21.67
N PHE A 326 -21.45 10.78 -20.54
CA PHE A 326 -21.35 9.33 -20.34
C PHE A 326 -22.59 8.81 -19.61
N ASP A 327 -22.98 7.58 -19.88
CA ASP A 327 -24.00 6.89 -19.09
C ASP A 327 -23.39 6.48 -17.75
N ARG A 328 -24.05 6.78 -16.63
CA ARG A 328 -23.63 6.39 -15.27
C ARG A 328 -24.09 4.96 -14.97
N TYR A 329 -23.28 4.22 -14.23
CA TYR A 329 -23.63 2.88 -13.77
C TYR A 329 -23.37 2.75 -12.27
N ASP A 330 -24.26 2.04 -11.58
CA ASP A 330 -24.21 1.90 -10.13
C ASP A 330 -22.88 1.30 -9.63
N GLY A 331 -22.19 2.06 -8.76
CA GLY A 331 -20.92 1.69 -8.17
C GLY A 331 -19.71 1.63 -9.12
N MET A 332 -19.83 2.06 -10.38
CA MET A 332 -18.74 2.02 -11.36
C MET A 332 -18.10 3.40 -11.52
N ASN A 333 -16.78 3.46 -11.31
CA ASN A 333 -16.00 4.68 -11.45
C ASN A 333 -15.14 4.64 -12.72
N PHE A 334 -14.70 5.82 -13.17
CA PHE A 334 -13.62 5.92 -14.15
C PHE A 334 -12.32 5.44 -13.53
N VAL A 335 -11.66 4.48 -14.17
CA VAL A 335 -10.39 3.92 -13.69
C VAL A 335 -9.29 4.16 -14.71
N SER A 336 -8.05 4.15 -14.25
CA SER A 336 -6.89 4.36 -15.10
C SER A 336 -6.30 3.03 -15.55
N ILE A 337 -5.80 2.99 -16.78
CA ILE A 337 -4.82 1.99 -17.22
C ILE A 337 -3.69 2.73 -17.91
N GLY A 338 -2.59 2.93 -17.19
CA GLY A 338 -1.48 3.76 -17.65
C GLY A 338 -1.93 5.21 -17.87
N ASP A 339 -1.89 5.67 -19.12
CA ASP A 339 -2.34 7.01 -19.53
C ASP A 339 -3.79 7.05 -20.06
N LYS A 340 -4.52 5.93 -20.02
CA LYS A 340 -5.88 5.80 -20.55
C LYS A 340 -6.92 5.83 -19.45
N VAL A 341 -8.11 6.24 -19.86
CA VAL A 341 -9.33 6.13 -19.05
C VAL A 341 -10.08 4.88 -19.48
N CYS A 342 -10.43 4.02 -18.52
CA CYS A 342 -11.31 2.88 -18.71
C CYS A 342 -12.63 3.15 -17.98
N TYR A 343 -13.74 2.87 -18.65
CA TYR A 343 -15.08 2.98 -18.08
C TYR A 343 -15.99 1.90 -18.64
N VAL A 344 -16.39 0.96 -17.78
CA VAL A 344 -17.24 -0.19 -18.13
C VAL A 344 -16.71 -0.94 -19.36
N GLY A 345 -15.41 -1.26 -19.35
CA GLY A 345 -14.72 -1.98 -20.44
C GLY A 345 -14.47 -1.16 -21.71
N ASN A 346 -14.89 0.10 -21.78
CA ASN A 346 -14.56 1.02 -22.87
C ASN A 346 -13.29 1.80 -22.52
N PHE A 347 -12.35 1.89 -23.45
CA PHE A 347 -11.09 2.59 -23.27
C PHE A 347 -11.09 3.88 -24.06
N TYR A 348 -10.61 4.95 -23.45
CA TYR A 348 -10.58 6.30 -23.99
C TYR A 348 -9.17 6.88 -23.87
N ASP A 349 -8.83 7.75 -24.83
CA ASP A 349 -7.61 8.56 -24.75
C ASP A 349 -7.77 9.74 -23.77
N SER A 350 -6.71 10.54 -23.65
CA SER A 350 -6.66 11.76 -22.84
C SER A 350 -7.70 12.83 -23.25
N HIS A 351 -8.28 12.73 -24.44
CA HIS A 351 -9.35 13.64 -24.90
C HIS A 351 -10.75 13.01 -24.76
N LEU A 352 -10.85 11.93 -23.97
CA LEU A 352 -12.06 11.13 -23.74
C LEU A 352 -12.68 10.63 -25.06
N LYS A 353 -11.86 10.40 -26.08
CA LYS A 353 -12.30 9.76 -27.33
C LYS A 353 -12.12 8.26 -27.21
N LYS A 354 -13.19 7.52 -27.50
CA LYS A 354 -13.17 6.05 -27.46
C LYS A 354 -12.13 5.50 -28.43
N LEU A 355 -11.21 4.71 -27.90
CA LEU A 355 -10.18 3.97 -28.63
C LEU A 355 -10.71 2.61 -29.08
N ASP A 356 -11.16 1.81 -28.12
CA ASP A 356 -11.80 0.52 -28.34
C ASP A 356 -12.56 0.06 -27.09
N SER A 357 -13.11 -1.15 -27.09
CA SER A 357 -13.73 -1.78 -25.93
C SER A 357 -13.40 -3.26 -25.84
N ILE A 358 -13.37 -3.78 -24.62
CA ILE A 358 -13.17 -5.19 -24.32
C ILE A 358 -14.31 -5.68 -23.42
N SER A 359 -14.79 -6.90 -23.67
CA SER A 359 -15.77 -7.54 -22.80
C SER A 359 -15.04 -8.25 -21.66
N LEU A 360 -14.94 -7.58 -20.51
CA LEU A 360 -14.53 -8.22 -19.26
C LEU A 360 -15.74 -9.01 -18.75
N LYS A 361 -15.67 -10.35 -18.88
CA LYS A 361 -16.79 -11.23 -18.50
C LYS A 361 -16.76 -11.51 -16.99
N GLY A 362 -17.94 -11.66 -16.40
CA GLY A 362 -18.12 -12.08 -15.01
C GLY A 362 -17.95 -10.94 -14.02
N GLU A 363 -17.30 -11.21 -12.89
CA GLU A 363 -17.09 -10.21 -11.84
C GLU A 363 -15.94 -9.27 -12.26
N TYR A 364 -16.25 -7.97 -12.41
CA TYR A 364 -15.28 -6.93 -12.80
C TYR A 364 -14.44 -6.47 -11.62
N PHE A 365 -13.18 -6.12 -11.88
CA PHE A 365 -12.33 -5.46 -10.92
C PHE A 365 -11.37 -4.47 -11.57
N ASP A 366 -10.90 -3.55 -10.76
CA ASP A 366 -9.77 -2.68 -11.03
C ASP A 366 -8.85 -2.65 -9.81
N THR A 367 -7.59 -2.37 -10.06
CA THR A 367 -6.62 -2.08 -9.02
C THR A 367 -6.69 -0.58 -8.74
N ASN A 368 -6.86 -0.17 -7.48
CA ASN A 368 -6.96 1.24 -7.09
C ASN A 368 -5.77 2.11 -7.58
N ASP A 369 -4.61 1.48 -7.82
CA ASP A 369 -3.40 2.13 -8.36
C ASP A 369 -3.42 2.28 -9.90
N GLY A 370 -4.49 1.84 -10.57
CA GLY A 370 -4.66 1.88 -12.03
C GLY A 370 -3.67 1.00 -12.82
N SER A 371 -3.08 0.01 -12.16
CA SER A 371 -2.11 -0.89 -12.78
C SER A 371 -2.78 -1.94 -13.69
N VAL A 372 -3.92 -2.49 -13.25
CA VAL A 372 -4.66 -3.59 -13.90
C VAL A 372 -6.17 -3.39 -13.78
N VAL A 373 -6.92 -3.74 -14.84
CA VAL A 373 -8.37 -3.98 -14.79
C VAL A 373 -8.64 -5.37 -15.31
N GLY A 374 -9.70 -6.02 -14.85
CA GLY A 374 -9.97 -7.37 -15.29
C GLY A 374 -11.39 -7.85 -15.03
N GLY A 375 -11.61 -9.10 -15.43
CA GLY A 375 -12.84 -9.83 -15.21
C GLY A 375 -12.55 -11.29 -14.89
N LEU A 376 -13.31 -11.83 -13.93
CA LEU A 376 -13.24 -13.23 -13.55
C LEU A 376 -14.40 -14.01 -14.19
N GLU A 377 -14.09 -14.88 -15.14
CA GLU A 377 -15.09 -15.76 -15.76
C GLU A 377 -15.40 -16.94 -14.83
N ILE A 378 -16.63 -16.95 -14.32
CA ILE A 378 -17.13 -17.97 -13.41
C ILE A 378 -18.30 -18.77 -14.01
N ILE A 379 -18.44 -20.03 -13.57
CA ILE A 379 -19.61 -20.86 -13.83
C ILE A 379 -20.20 -21.27 -12.49
N GLU A 380 -21.48 -20.96 -12.28
CA GLU A 380 -22.24 -21.40 -11.10
C GLU A 380 -22.92 -22.74 -11.37
N ASN A 381 -22.75 -23.69 -10.45
CA ASN A 381 -23.54 -24.91 -10.34
C ASN A 381 -24.39 -24.86 -9.07
N LYS A 382 -25.62 -24.39 -9.21
CA LYS A 382 -26.57 -24.21 -8.08
C LYS A 382 -27.03 -25.52 -7.44
N GLU A 383 -26.99 -26.64 -8.16
CA GLU A 383 -27.38 -27.95 -7.60
C GLU A 383 -26.31 -28.49 -6.64
N LEU A 384 -25.04 -28.26 -6.97
CA LEU A 384 -23.90 -28.69 -6.16
C LEU A 384 -23.42 -27.60 -5.18
N ASN A 385 -23.96 -26.38 -5.30
CA ASN A 385 -23.43 -25.19 -4.64
C ASN A 385 -21.93 -25.02 -4.92
N GLU A 386 -21.55 -25.07 -6.19
CA GLU A 386 -20.16 -24.90 -6.61
C GLU A 386 -20.03 -23.69 -7.53
N ILE A 387 -18.94 -22.95 -7.38
CA ILE A 387 -18.52 -21.93 -8.34
C ILE A 387 -17.20 -22.38 -8.95
N THR A 388 -17.15 -22.53 -10.27
CA THR A 388 -15.91 -22.80 -10.99
C THR A 388 -15.34 -21.51 -11.53
N ILE A 389 -14.11 -21.19 -11.15
CA ILE A 389 -13.31 -20.13 -11.76
C ILE A 389 -12.63 -20.72 -13.00
N ASN A 390 -13.04 -20.30 -14.18
CA ASN A 390 -12.49 -20.82 -15.43
C ASN A 390 -11.29 -20.03 -15.90
N LYS A 391 -11.44 -18.70 -15.94
CA LYS A 391 -10.51 -17.81 -16.60
C LYS A 391 -10.48 -16.47 -15.89
N LEU A 392 -9.29 -15.88 -15.86
CA LEU A 392 -9.05 -14.50 -15.50
C LEU A 392 -8.59 -13.76 -16.77
N VAL A 393 -9.27 -12.67 -17.10
CA VAL A 393 -8.87 -11.78 -18.20
C VAL A 393 -8.44 -10.46 -17.60
N ILE A 394 -7.21 -10.03 -17.89
CA ILE A 394 -6.67 -8.76 -17.40
C ILE A 394 -6.22 -7.87 -18.54
N VAL A 395 -6.31 -6.57 -18.31
CA VAL A 395 -5.76 -5.50 -19.16
C VAL A 395 -4.87 -4.63 -18.30
N ARG A 396 -3.66 -4.38 -18.77
CA ARG A 396 -2.67 -3.54 -18.07
C ARG A 396 -1.90 -2.64 -19.02
N ASP A 397 -1.27 -1.62 -18.47
CA ASP A 397 -0.31 -0.81 -19.23
C ASP A 397 0.94 -1.62 -19.57
N VAL A 398 1.58 -1.31 -20.69
CA VAL A 398 2.83 -1.96 -21.13
C VAL A 398 3.97 -1.77 -20.14
N LYS A 399 3.96 -0.68 -19.36
CA LYS A 399 4.95 -0.37 -18.31
C LYS A 399 4.61 -1.04 -16.99
N THR A 400 3.39 -1.52 -16.80
CA THR A 400 3.01 -2.25 -15.58
C THR A 400 3.67 -3.61 -15.60
N GLU A 401 4.70 -3.80 -14.79
CA GLU A 401 5.25 -5.11 -14.49
C GLU A 401 4.38 -5.82 -13.45
N ILE A 402 3.76 -6.93 -13.86
CA ILE A 402 3.04 -7.81 -12.94
C ILE A 402 4.03 -8.66 -12.14
N ALA A 403 3.90 -8.69 -10.82
CA ALA A 403 4.85 -9.41 -9.99
C ALA A 403 4.69 -10.94 -10.17
N PRO A 404 5.74 -11.66 -10.60
CA PRO A 404 5.68 -13.10 -10.67
C PRO A 404 5.79 -13.69 -9.26
N ASN A 405 4.79 -14.46 -8.83
CA ASN A 405 4.84 -15.29 -7.62
C ASN A 405 4.78 -14.51 -6.29
N ILE A 406 3.70 -13.79 -6.05
CA ILE A 406 3.41 -13.26 -4.70
C ILE A 406 3.37 -14.36 -3.67
N LYS A 407 4.03 -14.09 -2.55
CA LYS A 407 3.93 -14.92 -1.36
C LYS A 407 2.92 -14.30 -0.41
N LEU A 408 1.88 -15.07 -0.11
CA LEU A 408 1.04 -14.80 1.05
C LEU A 408 1.84 -15.10 2.33
N VAL A 409 1.60 -14.33 3.38
CA VAL A 409 2.06 -14.67 4.72
C VAL A 409 1.30 -15.92 5.17
N ASP A 410 2.04 -16.93 5.63
CA ASP A 410 1.49 -18.09 6.34
C ASP A 410 1.34 -17.73 7.84
N PRO A 411 0.13 -17.52 8.36
CA PRO A 411 -0.04 -17.07 9.74
C PRO A 411 0.56 -18.02 10.77
N ASP A 412 0.62 -19.33 10.45
CA ASP A 412 1.14 -20.37 11.32
C ASP A 412 2.66 -20.25 11.55
N LYS A 413 3.37 -19.53 10.67
CA LYS A 413 4.83 -19.33 10.77
C LYS A 413 5.24 -18.07 11.53
N VAL A 414 4.30 -17.17 11.83
CA VAL A 414 4.61 -15.91 12.52
C VAL A 414 4.77 -16.14 14.02
N ASN A 415 5.96 -15.84 14.55
CA ASN A 415 6.20 -15.87 15.98
C ASN A 415 5.73 -14.58 16.67
N LEU A 416 4.50 -14.59 17.20
CA LEU A 416 3.90 -13.46 17.92
C LEU A 416 4.47 -13.22 19.34
N LYS A 417 5.35 -14.10 19.86
CA LYS A 417 5.88 -14.03 21.23
C LYS A 417 7.33 -13.56 21.31
N GLN A 418 7.95 -13.21 20.18
CA GLN A 418 9.36 -12.81 20.15
C GLN A 418 9.51 -11.44 20.85
N ASN A 419 10.39 -11.35 21.85
CA ASN A 419 10.88 -10.05 22.34
C ASN A 419 11.79 -9.49 21.25
N ILE A 420 11.37 -8.41 20.60
CA ILE A 420 12.13 -7.82 19.51
C ILE A 420 13.17 -6.85 20.09
N PRO A 421 14.45 -6.91 19.66
CA PRO A 421 15.40 -5.87 19.99
C PRO A 421 14.89 -4.53 19.43
N LYS A 422 14.74 -3.53 20.30
CA LYS A 422 14.50 -2.15 19.89
C LYS A 422 15.58 -1.79 18.86
N ASN A 423 15.18 -1.49 17.61
CA ASN A 423 16.14 -1.07 16.59
C ASN A 423 16.60 0.34 16.92
N ILE A 424 17.69 0.44 17.69
CA ILE A 424 18.21 1.72 18.15
C ILE A 424 19.13 2.28 17.07
N MET A 425 18.72 3.39 16.47
CA MET A 425 19.56 4.09 15.50
C MET A 425 20.49 5.05 16.23
N VAL A 426 21.73 5.20 15.75
CA VAL A 426 22.72 6.11 16.35
C VAL A 426 23.20 7.07 15.28
N PHE A 427 23.18 8.36 15.59
CA PHE A 427 23.64 9.43 14.70
C PHE A 427 24.77 10.20 15.36
N ILE A 428 25.82 10.52 14.60
CA ILE A 428 26.89 11.45 15.01
C ILE A 428 26.84 12.65 14.08
N ASN A 429 26.60 13.84 14.62
CA ASN A 429 26.47 15.09 13.85
C ASN A 429 25.51 14.93 12.65
N LYS A 430 24.34 14.30 12.89
CA LYS A 430 23.30 13.97 11.90
C LYS A 430 23.65 12.91 10.85
N LYS A 431 24.83 12.29 10.93
CA LYS A 431 25.18 11.13 10.08
C LYS A 431 24.89 9.83 10.83
N GLN A 432 24.07 8.96 10.26
CA GLN A 432 23.78 7.66 10.85
C GLN A 432 25.04 6.79 10.89
N LEU A 433 25.25 6.11 12.01
CA LEU A 433 26.27 5.12 12.23
C LEU A 433 25.66 3.72 12.10
N ASN A 434 26.15 2.95 11.13
CA ASN A 434 25.72 1.58 10.91
C ASN A 434 26.62 0.61 11.67
N PHE A 435 26.00 -0.39 12.27
CA PHE A 435 26.68 -1.41 13.05
C PHE A 435 26.53 -2.77 12.41
N ASP A 436 27.55 -3.60 12.57
CA ASP A 436 27.53 -5.00 12.13
C ASP A 436 26.82 -5.92 13.13
N VAL A 437 26.72 -5.49 14.39
CA VAL A 437 25.83 -6.05 15.41
C VAL A 437 24.92 -4.94 15.92
N PRO A 438 23.59 -5.15 15.97
CA PRO A 438 22.66 -4.11 16.36
C PRO A 438 22.93 -3.64 17.80
N PRO A 439 22.73 -2.35 18.09
CA PRO A 439 22.71 -1.87 19.46
C PRO A 439 21.64 -2.59 20.30
N ILE A 440 21.90 -2.73 21.60
CA ILE A 440 20.96 -3.38 22.53
C ILE A 440 20.62 -2.44 23.68
N THR A 441 19.49 -2.70 24.35
CA THR A 441 19.17 -2.06 25.64
C THR A 441 19.39 -3.05 26.76
N GLU A 442 20.16 -2.66 27.78
CA GLU A 442 20.26 -3.36 29.07
C GLU A 442 19.99 -2.34 30.18
N ASN A 443 19.03 -2.61 31.09
CA ASN A 443 18.68 -1.72 32.21
C ASN A 443 18.52 -0.24 31.82
N ASP A 444 17.74 0.04 30.78
CA ASP A 444 17.50 1.41 30.25
C ASP A 444 18.78 2.14 29.79
N ARG A 445 19.78 1.39 29.33
CA ARG A 445 21.01 1.91 28.73
C ARG A 445 21.26 1.25 27.39
N THR A 446 21.55 2.07 26.39
CA THR A 446 21.95 1.61 25.05
C THR A 446 23.41 1.19 25.06
N LEU A 447 23.67 -0.06 24.66
CA LEU A 447 25.01 -0.53 24.36
C LEU A 447 25.21 -0.64 22.85
N VAL A 448 26.39 -0.23 22.37
CA VAL A 448 26.76 -0.23 20.96
C VAL A 448 28.11 -0.91 20.73
N PRO A 449 28.35 -1.48 19.53
CA PRO A 449 29.67 -1.99 19.17
C PRO A 449 30.77 -0.95 19.39
N MET A 450 31.67 -1.32 20.27
CA MET A 450 32.71 -0.47 20.83
C MET A 450 33.61 0.15 19.77
N ARG A 451 34.17 -0.67 18.88
CA ARG A 451 35.09 -0.21 17.84
C ARG A 451 34.41 0.82 16.92
N ALA A 452 33.20 0.52 16.47
CA ALA A 452 32.44 1.39 15.58
C ALA A 452 32.18 2.76 16.21
N ILE A 453 31.76 2.83 17.48
CA ILE A 453 31.49 4.12 18.13
C ILE A 453 32.78 4.94 18.37
N PHE A 454 33.87 4.31 18.80
CA PHE A 454 35.14 5.01 19.03
C PHE A 454 35.76 5.53 17.73
N GLU A 455 35.81 4.70 16.68
CA GLU A 455 36.34 5.10 15.37
C GLU A 455 35.49 6.22 14.75
N ALA A 456 34.16 6.15 14.89
CA ALA A 456 33.27 7.19 14.41
C ALA A 456 33.40 8.53 15.19
N LEU A 457 33.84 8.47 16.44
CA LEU A 457 34.22 9.65 17.23
C LEU A 457 35.66 10.13 16.93
N GLY A 458 36.41 9.43 16.09
CA GLY A 458 37.78 9.76 15.70
C GLY A 458 38.86 9.28 16.66
N ALA A 459 38.57 8.26 17.48
CA ALA A 459 39.55 7.65 18.38
C ALA A 459 40.22 6.41 17.75
N GLU A 460 41.49 6.21 18.05
CA GLU A 460 42.21 4.97 17.76
C GLU A 460 41.92 3.94 18.85
N VAL A 461 41.67 2.69 18.46
CA VAL A 461 41.19 1.63 19.38
C VAL A 461 42.15 0.45 19.42
N GLU A 462 42.66 0.15 20.61
CA GLU A 462 43.48 -0.99 20.93
C GLU A 462 42.73 -2.00 21.82
N TRP A 463 43.07 -3.28 21.67
CA TRP A 463 42.50 -4.38 22.44
C TRP A 463 43.60 -5.16 23.14
N GLU A 464 43.49 -5.29 24.47
CA GLU A 464 44.35 -6.16 25.28
C GLU A 464 43.59 -7.43 25.65
N ASN A 465 44.11 -8.58 25.21
CA ASN A 465 43.44 -9.86 25.36
C ASN A 465 43.60 -10.45 26.76
N GLU A 466 44.75 -10.24 27.42
CA GLU A 466 44.99 -10.80 28.76
C GLU A 466 44.04 -10.23 29.81
N THR A 467 43.72 -8.93 29.69
CA THR A 467 42.87 -8.20 30.64
C THR A 467 41.46 -7.96 30.11
N GLN A 468 41.15 -8.42 28.89
CA GLN A 468 39.89 -8.14 28.20
C GLN A 468 39.50 -6.65 28.24
N THR A 469 40.49 -5.80 27.99
CA THR A 469 40.35 -4.35 28.11
C THR A 469 40.54 -3.70 26.75
N ALA A 470 39.60 -2.85 26.40
CA ALA A 470 39.72 -1.98 25.27
C ALA A 470 40.19 -0.60 25.70
N THR A 471 41.12 -0.03 24.95
CA THR A 471 41.62 1.34 25.16
C THR A 471 41.39 2.14 23.89
N ALA A 472 40.76 3.29 24.02
CA ALA A 472 40.52 4.22 22.93
C ALA A 472 41.20 5.56 23.23
N THR A 473 41.95 6.08 22.27
CA THR A 473 42.70 7.33 22.43
C THR A 473 42.31 8.32 21.34
N LYS A 474 41.98 9.54 21.75
CA LYS A 474 41.75 10.68 20.87
C LYS A 474 42.34 11.93 21.52
N ASP A 475 43.25 12.60 20.82
CA ASP A 475 43.96 13.76 21.34
C ASP A 475 44.59 13.45 22.71
N GLU A 476 44.24 14.20 23.77
CA GLU A 476 44.71 13.99 25.15
C GLU A 476 43.74 13.14 26.00
N ILE A 477 42.73 12.53 25.37
CA ILE A 477 41.71 11.72 26.05
C ILE A 477 41.99 10.24 25.77
N THR A 478 42.30 9.49 26.81
CA THR A 478 42.39 8.03 26.81
C THR A 478 41.25 7.46 27.65
N VAL A 479 40.45 6.60 27.03
CA VAL A 479 39.34 5.90 27.67
C VAL A 479 39.62 4.40 27.65
N SER A 480 39.57 3.73 28.80
CA SER A 480 39.70 2.26 28.86
C SER A 480 38.49 1.60 29.51
N VAL A 481 38.03 0.50 28.91
CA VAL A 481 36.85 -0.25 29.36
C VAL A 481 37.17 -1.74 29.39
N THR A 482 36.96 -2.35 30.55
CA THR A 482 37.13 -3.81 30.76
C THR A 482 35.78 -4.50 30.63
N ILE A 483 35.73 -5.63 29.92
CA ILE A 483 34.49 -6.43 29.77
C ILE A 483 33.97 -6.86 31.15
N ASP A 484 32.64 -6.82 31.30
CA ASP A 484 31.90 -7.20 32.51
C ASP A 484 32.26 -6.39 33.79
N SER A 485 33.11 -5.37 33.65
CA SER A 485 33.40 -4.40 34.70
C SER A 485 32.38 -3.25 34.65
N ASN A 486 31.87 -2.85 35.81
CA ASN A 486 31.02 -1.67 35.97
C ASN A 486 31.83 -0.37 36.11
N ARG A 487 33.06 -0.35 35.60
CA ARG A 487 34.01 0.75 35.69
C ARG A 487 34.69 0.95 34.35
N MET A 488 34.89 2.21 34.01
CA MET A 488 35.78 2.65 32.92
C MET A 488 36.81 3.64 33.48
N LEU A 489 37.92 3.84 32.79
CA LEU A 489 38.88 4.89 33.12
C LEU A 489 38.85 5.97 32.04
N LYS A 490 38.93 7.24 32.46
CA LYS A 490 39.21 8.38 31.58
C LYS A 490 40.46 9.07 32.10
N ASN A 491 41.54 9.08 31.31
CA ASN A 491 42.84 9.64 31.70
C ASN A 491 43.35 9.11 33.06
N GLY A 492 43.07 7.84 33.35
CA GLY A 492 43.41 7.18 34.61
C GLY A 492 42.43 7.39 35.76
N GLU A 493 41.43 8.27 35.62
CA GLU A 493 40.37 8.48 36.62
C GLU A 493 39.21 7.50 36.42
N GLU A 494 38.74 6.89 37.51
CA GLU A 494 37.65 5.90 37.48
C GLU A 494 36.27 6.57 37.31
N ILE A 495 35.51 6.11 36.32
CA ILE A 495 34.11 6.46 36.09
C ILE A 495 33.26 5.19 36.25
N LYS A 496 32.20 5.29 37.06
CA LYS A 496 31.25 4.19 37.26
C LYS A 496 30.29 4.09 36.08
N LEU A 497 30.07 2.86 35.61
CA LEU A 497 29.09 2.54 34.57
C LEU A 497 27.78 2.03 35.21
N ASP A 498 26.64 2.44 34.65
CA ASP A 498 25.31 1.95 35.05
C ASP A 498 25.08 0.50 34.60
N VAL A 499 25.62 0.14 33.44
CA VAL A 499 25.72 -1.22 32.92
C VAL A 499 27.15 -1.47 32.44
N PRO A 500 27.73 -2.65 32.68
CA PRO A 500 29.07 -2.97 32.24
C PRO A 500 29.11 -3.16 30.70
N ALA A 501 30.31 -3.14 30.14
CA ALA A 501 30.51 -3.59 28.76
C ALA A 501 30.24 -5.09 28.64
N ARG A 502 29.66 -5.54 27.51
CA ARG A 502 29.26 -6.92 27.26
C ARG A 502 29.94 -7.51 26.05
N LEU A 503 30.26 -8.79 26.10
CA LEU A 503 30.64 -9.57 24.92
C LEU A 503 29.39 -10.20 24.30
N VAL A 504 29.19 -10.00 22.99
CA VAL A 504 28.08 -10.57 22.21
C VAL A 504 28.64 -11.35 21.02
N GLY A 505 28.05 -12.52 20.74
CA GLY A 505 28.40 -13.35 19.58
C GLY A 505 29.87 -13.77 19.54
N ASP A 506 30.46 -14.03 20.71
CA ASP A 506 31.85 -14.44 20.93
C ASP A 506 32.95 -13.51 20.39
N SER A 507 32.60 -12.32 19.87
CA SER A 507 33.58 -11.45 19.18
C SER A 507 33.32 -9.95 19.25
N ARG A 508 32.12 -9.51 19.66
CA ARG A 508 31.77 -8.09 19.69
C ARG A 508 31.61 -7.58 21.11
N THR A 509 32.48 -6.64 21.49
CA THR A 509 32.33 -5.87 22.73
C THR A 509 31.34 -4.73 22.50
N LEU A 510 30.28 -4.70 23.29
CA LEU A 510 29.31 -3.62 23.32
C LEU A 510 29.54 -2.78 24.58
N VAL A 511 29.52 -1.46 24.43
CA VAL A 511 29.80 -0.50 25.51
C VAL A 511 28.65 0.47 25.72
N PRO A 512 28.43 0.99 26.94
CA PRO A 512 27.37 1.95 27.22
C PRO A 512 27.61 3.25 26.46
N LEU A 513 26.80 3.51 25.43
CA LEU A 513 27.05 4.57 24.46
C LEU A 513 27.24 5.94 25.11
N ARG A 514 26.36 6.27 26.08
CA ARG A 514 26.35 7.60 26.71
C ARG A 514 27.65 7.86 27.47
N ALA A 515 28.07 6.92 28.30
CA ALA A 515 29.28 7.04 29.10
C ALA A 515 30.53 7.24 28.20
N ILE A 516 30.62 6.49 27.10
CA ILE A 516 31.73 6.62 26.15
C ILE A 516 31.71 7.97 25.45
N SER A 517 30.55 8.39 24.94
CA SER A 517 30.43 9.65 24.21
C SER A 517 30.72 10.85 25.11
N GLU A 518 30.18 10.87 26.32
CA GLU A 518 30.43 11.90 27.33
C GLU A 518 31.90 11.93 27.79
N ALA A 519 32.59 10.78 27.81
CA ALA A 519 34.01 10.74 28.14
C ALA A 519 34.87 11.53 27.12
N PHE A 520 34.51 11.54 25.84
CA PHE A 520 35.11 12.41 24.82
C PHE A 520 34.50 13.82 24.75
N GLY A 521 33.66 14.20 25.72
CA GLY A 521 33.05 15.53 25.79
C GLY A 521 31.88 15.74 24.83
N CYS A 522 31.32 14.66 24.24
CA CYS A 522 30.16 14.77 23.36
C CYS A 522 28.87 14.93 24.15
N ARG A 523 27.88 15.60 23.56
CA ARG A 523 26.51 15.66 24.09
C ARG A 523 25.68 14.52 23.49
N VAL A 524 24.96 13.77 24.33
CA VAL A 524 24.12 12.65 23.91
C VAL A 524 22.65 12.93 24.22
N GLU A 525 21.81 12.90 23.20
CA GLU A 525 20.36 12.99 23.32
C GLU A 525 19.72 11.65 22.97
N TRP A 526 18.66 11.28 23.70
CA TRP A 526 17.86 10.10 23.42
C TRP A 526 16.47 10.54 22.98
N ASP A 527 16.09 10.12 21.78
CA ASP A 527 14.75 10.25 21.25
C ASP A 527 14.00 8.93 21.47
N GLU A 528 13.22 8.85 22.54
CA GLU A 528 12.38 7.70 22.87
C GLU A 528 11.36 7.41 21.76
N LYS A 529 10.89 8.43 21.04
CA LYS A 529 9.85 8.24 20.01
C LYS A 529 10.41 7.52 18.80
N LEU A 530 11.61 7.92 18.38
CA LEU A 530 12.35 7.39 17.25
C LEU A 530 13.23 6.19 17.60
N GLN A 531 13.35 5.86 18.89
CA GLN A 531 14.38 4.94 19.39
C GLN A 531 15.76 5.31 18.82
N ARG A 532 16.09 6.61 18.86
CA ARG A 532 17.28 7.18 18.23
C ARG A 532 18.18 7.83 19.27
N VAL A 533 19.48 7.60 19.15
CA VAL A 533 20.50 8.34 19.89
C VAL A 533 21.13 9.38 18.95
N ASP A 534 21.14 10.64 19.36
CA ASP A 534 21.83 11.72 18.67
C ASP A 534 23.07 12.14 19.47
N ILE A 535 24.25 12.04 18.85
CA ILE A 535 25.53 12.44 19.42
C ILE A 535 26.01 13.69 18.70
N TYR A 536 26.34 14.72 19.48
CA TYR A 536 26.91 15.97 18.99
C TYR A 536 28.34 16.08 19.50
N THR A 537 29.30 16.11 18.58
CA THR A 537 30.70 16.39 18.91
C THR A 537 30.90 17.90 19.04
N ASN A 538 31.81 18.33 19.91
CA ASN A 538 32.17 19.75 20.05
C ASN A 538 32.97 20.29 18.87
#